data_AF-A0A8C6A2S4-F1
#
_entry.id   AF-A0A8C6A2S4-F1
#
_cell.length_a   1.000
_cell.length_b   1.000
_cell.length_c   1.000
_cell.angle_alpha   90.00
_cell.angle_beta   90.00
_cell.angle_gamma   90.00
#
_symmetry.space_group_name_H-M   'P 1'
#
loop_
_entity.id
_entity.type
_entity.pdbx_description
1 polymer ?
#
loop_
_entity_poly.entity_id
_entity_poly.type
_entity_poly.pdbx_seq_one_letter_code
_entity_poly.pdbx_strand_id
1 'polypeptide(L)'
;LRAEPFWFLGRGHIPLVPKLLCLMLLAGILMAVLVKVSKLSHFYEQKRSKQEDIYQELTQAEAELDHLCRPCPWDWTFFRGHCYFFSKSQRNWNDSVTACQEVGAQLVIIKSAEEQNFLQLTSKNKGSTWMGLSDLNKEGTWLWVDGSPLFFRFMKFWNEGEPNNHGEEDCVEFRGDGWNDSRCDLEKSWICKKSAGSCSHK
;
A
#
# COMPACT_ATOMS: atom_id res chain seq x y z
N LEU A 1 -52.79 -84.60 -51.20
CA LEU A 1 -52.87 -83.15 -50.87
C LEU A 1 -51.97 -82.94 -49.66
N ARG A 2 -50.69 -82.64 -49.92
CA ARG A 2 -50.02 -81.34 -49.74
C ARG A 2 -49.32 -81.28 -48.37
N ALA A 3 -48.07 -80.84 -48.43
CA ALA A 3 -47.04 -80.87 -47.42
C ALA A 3 -47.36 -80.07 -46.15
N GLU A 4 -46.70 -80.44 -45.05
CA GLU A 4 -45.74 -79.65 -44.24
C GLU A 4 -45.17 -80.62 -43.17
N PRO A 5 -43.89 -80.55 -42.77
CA PRO A 5 -43.62 -79.75 -41.57
C PRO A 5 -42.27 -79.00 -41.58
N PHE A 6 -42.36 -77.72 -41.20
CA PHE A 6 -41.60 -77.11 -40.10
C PHE A 6 -40.13 -77.54 -39.92
N TRP A 7 -39.22 -76.73 -40.45
CA TRP A 7 -37.87 -76.59 -39.88
C TRP A 7 -37.94 -75.77 -38.60
N PHE A 8 -38.10 -76.46 -37.46
CA PHE A 8 -37.89 -75.87 -36.13
C PHE A 8 -36.40 -75.97 -35.74
N LEU A 9 -35.86 -74.82 -35.31
CA LEU A 9 -34.80 -74.59 -34.32
C LEU A 9 -33.41 -75.22 -34.51
N GLY A 10 -32.44 -74.32 -34.71
CA GLY A 10 -31.08 -74.47 -34.22
C GLY A 10 -30.61 -73.19 -33.51
N ARG A 11 -31.25 -72.81 -32.40
CA ARG A 11 -30.66 -71.84 -31.45
C ARG A 11 -29.39 -72.51 -30.90
N GLY A 12 -28.24 -72.24 -31.54
CA GLY A 12 -26.94 -72.68 -31.04
C GLY A 12 -26.71 -72.12 -29.65
N HIS A 13 -27.00 -72.93 -28.63
CA HIS A 13 -26.67 -72.63 -27.25
C HIS A 13 -25.15 -72.56 -27.13
N ILE A 14 -24.60 -71.36 -27.15
CA ILE A 14 -23.20 -71.12 -26.79
C ILE A 14 -23.00 -71.69 -25.37
N PRO A 15 -22.02 -72.57 -25.14
CA PRO A 15 -21.80 -73.18 -23.84
C PRO A 15 -21.57 -72.12 -22.76
N LEU A 16 -22.08 -72.38 -21.55
CA LEU A 16 -22.07 -71.45 -20.42
C LEU A 16 -20.64 -71.11 -19.94
N VAL A 17 -19.71 -72.06 -20.13
CA VAL A 17 -18.34 -72.02 -19.60
C VAL A 17 -17.48 -70.91 -20.25
N PRO A 18 -17.41 -70.77 -21.59
CA PRO A 18 -16.73 -69.63 -22.24
C PRO A 18 -17.27 -68.26 -21.83
N LYS A 19 -18.58 -68.14 -21.59
CA LYS A 19 -19.20 -66.88 -21.13
C LYS A 19 -18.75 -66.53 -19.71
N LEU A 20 -18.68 -67.54 -18.82
CA LEU A 20 -18.18 -67.35 -17.46
C LEU A 20 -16.70 -66.93 -17.44
N LEU A 21 -15.85 -67.60 -18.22
CA LEU A 21 -14.44 -67.25 -18.39
C LEU A 21 -14.26 -65.81 -18.92
N CYS A 22 -15.06 -65.41 -19.91
CA CYS A 22 -15.04 -64.06 -20.45
C CYS A 22 -15.42 -63.00 -19.39
N LEU A 23 -16.47 -63.26 -18.59
CA LEU A 23 -16.88 -62.38 -17.49
C LEU A 23 -15.79 -62.25 -16.41
N MET A 24 -15.12 -63.34 -16.06
CA MET A 24 -14.02 -63.31 -15.09
C MET A 24 -12.81 -62.51 -15.60
N LEU A 25 -12.48 -62.63 -16.90
CA LEU A 25 -11.42 -61.85 -17.53
C LEU A 25 -11.78 -60.36 -17.61
N LEU A 26 -13.01 -60.03 -18.02
CA LEU A 26 -13.50 -58.65 -18.07
C LEU A 26 -13.54 -58.01 -16.67
N ALA A 27 -13.99 -58.76 -15.65
CA ALA A 27 -13.95 -58.31 -14.26
C ALA A 27 -12.51 -58.06 -13.79
N GLY A 28 -11.57 -58.96 -14.09
CA GLY A 28 -10.15 -58.78 -13.78
C GLY A 28 -9.52 -57.55 -14.46
N ILE A 29 -9.82 -57.34 -15.74
CA ILE A 29 -9.36 -56.16 -16.50
C ILE A 29 -9.97 -54.88 -15.93
N LEU A 30 -11.27 -54.89 -15.64
CA LEU A 30 -11.97 -53.75 -15.03
C LEU A 30 -11.34 -53.37 -13.69
N MET A 31 -11.06 -54.33 -12.82
CA MET A 31 -10.38 -54.08 -11.54
C MET A 31 -8.98 -53.49 -11.75
N ALA A 32 -8.21 -54.01 -12.70
CA ALA A 32 -6.88 -53.46 -13.02
C ALA A 32 -6.94 -52.02 -13.54
N VAL A 33 -7.95 -51.67 -14.35
CA VAL A 33 -8.20 -50.30 -14.83
C VAL A 33 -8.59 -49.39 -13.68
N LEU A 34 -9.53 -49.82 -12.83
CA LEU A 34 -9.97 -49.05 -11.66
C LEU A 34 -8.81 -48.73 -10.71
N VAL A 35 -7.91 -49.69 -10.46
CA VAL A 35 -6.69 -49.48 -9.66
C VAL A 35 -5.73 -48.48 -10.31
N LYS A 36 -5.60 -48.46 -11.64
CA LYS A 36 -4.78 -47.45 -12.33
C LYS A 36 -5.40 -46.07 -12.27
N VAL A 37 -6.72 -45.96 -12.46
CA VAL A 37 -7.45 -44.69 -12.38
C VAL A 37 -7.39 -44.10 -10.98
N SER A 38 -7.54 -44.90 -9.93
CA SER A 38 -7.43 -44.41 -8.55
C SER A 38 -6.03 -43.90 -8.22
N LYS A 39 -4.97 -44.60 -8.66
CA LYS A 39 -3.58 -44.12 -8.54
C LYS A 39 -3.35 -42.80 -9.26
N LEU A 40 -3.93 -42.64 -10.45
CA LEU A 40 -3.82 -41.41 -11.24
C LEU A 40 -4.59 -40.25 -10.57
N SER A 41 -5.80 -40.48 -10.07
CA SER A 41 -6.57 -39.50 -9.30
C SER A 41 -5.78 -39.01 -8.08
N HIS A 42 -5.24 -39.95 -7.30
CA HIS A 42 -4.41 -39.64 -6.14
C HIS A 42 -3.15 -38.84 -6.54
N PHE A 43 -2.49 -39.20 -7.65
CA PHE A 43 -1.34 -38.45 -8.15
C PHE A 43 -1.71 -37.01 -8.56
N TYR A 44 -2.86 -36.82 -9.22
CA TYR A 44 -3.36 -35.49 -9.58
C TYR A 44 -3.75 -34.66 -8.34
N GLU A 45 -4.42 -35.26 -7.37
CA GLU A 45 -4.77 -34.61 -6.09
C GLU A 45 -3.51 -34.20 -5.32
N GLN A 46 -2.50 -35.08 -5.27
CA GLN A 46 -1.22 -34.79 -4.64
C GLN A 46 -0.47 -33.65 -5.35
N LYS A 47 -0.49 -33.63 -6.69
CA LYS A 47 0.12 -32.55 -7.46
C LYS A 47 -0.62 -31.22 -7.25
N ARG A 48 -1.95 -31.25 -7.15
CA ARG A 48 -2.79 -30.07 -6.84
C ARG A 48 -2.49 -29.53 -5.44
N SER A 49 -2.46 -30.40 -4.43
CA SER A 49 -2.10 -30.04 -3.06
C SER A 49 -0.73 -29.39 -3.00
N LYS A 50 0.29 -29.98 -3.65
CA LYS A 50 1.64 -29.39 -3.69
C LYS A 50 1.68 -28.04 -4.41
N GLN A 51 0.85 -27.85 -5.44
CA GLN A 51 0.74 -26.58 -6.13
C GLN A 51 0.09 -25.50 -5.25
N GLU A 52 -0.95 -25.86 -4.49
CA GLU A 52 -1.59 -24.99 -3.50
C GLU A 52 -0.60 -24.60 -2.40
N ASP A 53 0.19 -25.55 -1.88
CA ASP A 53 1.23 -25.27 -0.88
C ASP A 53 2.26 -24.25 -1.40
N ILE A 54 2.75 -24.41 -2.64
CA ILE A 54 3.70 -23.47 -3.26
C ILE A 54 3.08 -22.07 -3.41
N TYR A 55 1.81 -21.97 -3.82
CA TYR A 55 1.14 -20.67 -3.91
C TYR A 55 0.96 -20.03 -2.54
N GLN A 56 0.68 -20.82 -1.51
CA GLN A 56 0.55 -20.36 -0.14
C GLN A 56 1.88 -19.78 0.37
N GLU A 57 2.99 -20.51 0.17
CA GLU A 57 4.34 -20.05 0.54
C GLU A 57 4.74 -18.77 -0.19
N LEU A 58 4.45 -18.67 -1.50
CA LEU A 58 4.71 -17.47 -2.28
C LEU A 58 3.93 -16.26 -1.75
N THR A 59 2.64 -16.45 -1.47
CA THR A 59 1.78 -15.38 -0.94
C THR A 59 2.27 -14.90 0.42
N GLN A 60 2.75 -15.82 1.27
CA GLN A 60 3.33 -15.48 2.55
C GLN A 60 4.64 -14.69 2.37
N ALA A 61 5.52 -15.11 1.47
CA ALA A 61 6.76 -14.40 1.18
C ALA A 61 6.52 -12.98 0.61
N GLU A 62 5.48 -12.80 -0.22
CA GLU A 62 5.06 -11.48 -0.72
C GLU A 62 4.55 -10.59 0.42
N ALA A 63 3.73 -11.12 1.32
CA ALA A 63 3.26 -10.38 2.49
C ALA A 63 4.41 -9.98 3.44
N GLU A 64 5.38 -10.88 3.64
CA GLU A 64 6.58 -10.60 4.43
C GLU A 64 7.46 -9.54 3.75
N LEU A 65 7.59 -9.58 2.42
CA LEU A 65 8.33 -8.58 1.64
C LEU A 65 7.67 -7.19 1.68
N ASP A 66 6.34 -7.12 1.60
CA ASP A 66 5.59 -5.86 1.75
C ASP A 66 5.83 -5.24 3.14
N HIS A 67 5.89 -6.09 4.17
CA HIS A 67 6.15 -5.64 5.54
C HIS A 67 7.58 -5.10 5.76
N LEU A 68 8.53 -5.46 4.89
CA LEU A 68 9.88 -4.89 4.87
C LEU A 68 9.93 -3.55 4.14
N CYS A 69 8.90 -3.20 3.36
CA CYS A 69 8.92 -1.95 2.65
C CYS A 69 8.63 -0.77 3.57
N ARG A 70 9.66 0.06 3.78
CA ARG A 70 9.57 1.26 4.58
C ARG A 70 9.69 2.49 3.68
N PRO A 71 8.58 3.16 3.36
CA PRO A 71 8.60 4.24 2.38
C PRO A 71 9.23 5.53 2.90
N CYS A 72 9.50 5.62 4.22
CA CYS A 72 10.14 6.78 4.85
C CYS A 72 11.43 6.42 5.60
N PRO A 73 12.38 7.38 5.74
CA PRO A 73 13.58 7.21 6.56
C PRO A 73 13.28 6.97 8.05
N TRP A 74 14.27 6.55 8.83
CA TRP A 74 14.08 6.30 10.28
C TRP A 74 13.79 7.62 10.98
N ASP A 75 12.87 7.62 11.95
CA ASP A 75 12.35 8.82 12.62
C ASP A 75 11.56 9.79 11.73
N TRP A 76 11.08 9.36 10.56
CA TRP A 76 10.17 10.14 9.72
C TRP A 76 8.76 9.51 9.72
N THR A 77 7.75 10.36 9.78
CA THR A 77 6.35 9.93 9.77
C THR A 77 5.83 9.89 8.33
N PHE A 78 5.25 8.76 7.92
CA PHE A 78 4.54 8.66 6.65
C PHE A 78 3.14 9.27 6.75
N PHE A 79 2.78 10.14 5.81
CA PHE A 79 1.41 10.61 5.64
C PHE A 79 1.13 10.88 4.16
N ARG A 80 0.14 10.16 3.61
CA ARG A 80 -0.38 10.33 2.23
C ARG A 80 0.70 10.46 1.14
N GLY A 81 1.65 9.52 1.11
CA GLY A 81 2.67 9.45 0.07
C GLY A 81 3.87 10.37 0.29
N HIS A 82 3.95 11.02 1.45
CA HIS A 82 5.06 11.89 1.84
C HIS A 82 5.59 11.49 3.21
N CYS A 83 6.84 11.86 3.47
CA CYS A 83 7.55 11.65 4.72
C CYS A 83 7.81 12.99 5.39
N TYR A 84 7.54 13.04 6.69
CA TYR A 84 7.65 14.24 7.51
C TYR A 84 8.65 14.02 8.65
N PHE A 85 9.63 14.90 8.75
CA PHE A 85 10.56 14.94 9.88
C PHE A 85 10.18 16.07 10.80
N PHE A 86 9.98 15.77 12.08
CA PHE A 86 9.71 16.76 13.11
C PHE A 86 10.98 16.94 13.93
N SER A 87 11.51 18.15 13.96
CA SER A 87 12.76 18.41 14.66
C SER A 87 12.67 18.07 16.16
N LYS A 88 13.83 17.71 16.72
CA LYS A 88 14.05 17.53 18.17
C LYS A 88 14.79 18.72 18.79
N SER A 89 15.30 19.63 17.96
CA SER A 89 15.95 20.88 18.34
C SER A 89 15.25 22.07 17.68
N GLN A 90 15.71 23.28 18.00
CA GLN A 90 15.16 24.53 17.48
C GLN A 90 16.22 25.25 16.64
N ARG A 91 15.77 26.00 15.62
CA ARG A 91 16.59 26.81 14.70
C ARG A 91 15.80 28.02 14.23
N ASN A 92 16.47 29.07 13.76
CA ASN A 92 15.81 30.15 13.03
C ASN A 92 15.24 29.64 11.69
N TRP A 93 14.41 30.45 11.03
CA TRP A 93 13.68 30.00 9.84
C TRP A 93 14.63 29.64 8.68
N ASN A 94 15.64 30.48 8.39
CA ASN A 94 16.62 30.23 7.32
C ASN A 94 17.45 28.97 7.55
N ASP A 95 17.89 28.74 8.79
CA ASP A 95 18.64 27.53 9.16
C ASP A 95 17.76 26.28 9.12
N SER A 96 16.45 26.43 9.33
CA SER A 96 15.47 25.36 9.19
C SER A 96 15.23 25.00 7.73
N VAL A 97 15.18 25.98 6.82
CA VAL A 97 15.15 25.75 5.36
C VAL A 97 16.39 24.96 4.95
N THR A 98 17.57 25.41 5.37
CA THR A 98 18.85 24.75 5.08
C THR A 98 18.89 23.32 5.64
N ALA A 99 18.46 23.11 6.88
CA ALA A 99 18.41 21.78 7.52
C ALA A 99 17.59 20.76 6.71
N CYS A 100 16.46 21.21 6.14
CA CYS A 100 15.64 20.33 5.32
C CYS A 100 16.31 20.02 3.96
N GLN A 101 16.96 21.00 3.36
CA GLN A 101 17.70 20.80 2.10
C GLN A 101 18.85 19.80 2.26
N GLU A 102 19.59 19.86 3.37
CA GLU A 102 20.71 18.94 3.70
C GLU A 102 20.29 17.46 3.71
N VAL A 103 19.01 17.16 4.00
CA VAL A 103 18.46 15.79 4.03
C VAL A 103 17.60 15.44 2.81
N GLY A 104 17.75 16.22 1.72
CA GLY A 104 17.03 16.04 0.47
C GLY A 104 15.52 16.26 0.62
N ALA A 105 15.12 17.19 1.49
CA ALA A 105 13.74 17.56 1.76
C ALA A 105 13.55 19.06 1.62
N GLN A 106 12.34 19.53 1.89
CA GLN A 106 12.00 20.95 1.93
C GLN A 106 11.35 21.27 3.27
N LEU A 107 11.53 22.50 3.76
CA LEU A 107 10.71 23.00 4.85
C LEU A 107 9.24 22.93 4.43
N VAL A 108 8.38 22.42 5.30
CA VAL A 108 7.10 21.85 4.88
C VAL A 108 6.24 22.83 4.09
N ILE A 109 5.78 22.37 2.92
CA ILE A 109 4.83 23.08 2.06
C ILE A 109 3.50 22.35 2.10
N ILE A 110 2.46 23.05 2.52
CA ILE A 110 1.14 22.48 2.75
C ILE A 110 0.33 22.55 1.46
N LYS A 111 -0.11 21.40 0.96
CA LYS A 111 -0.86 21.33 -0.31
C LYS A 111 -2.33 20.95 -0.14
N SER A 112 -2.75 20.42 1.02
CA SER A 112 -4.16 20.12 1.32
C SER A 112 -4.59 20.46 2.75
N ALA A 113 -5.90 20.51 2.98
CA ALA A 113 -6.47 20.75 4.31
C ALA A 113 -6.23 19.57 5.26
N GLU A 114 -6.18 18.34 4.74
CA GLU A 114 -5.88 17.15 5.56
C GLU A 114 -4.43 17.14 6.01
N GLU A 115 -3.51 17.59 5.14
CA GLU A 115 -2.11 17.79 5.53
C GLU A 115 -1.98 18.87 6.59
N GLN A 116 -2.65 20.02 6.42
CA GLN A 116 -2.68 21.07 7.44
C GLN A 116 -3.12 20.54 8.80
N ASN A 117 -4.24 19.79 8.86
CA ASN A 117 -4.76 19.25 10.12
C ASN A 117 -3.78 18.26 10.76
N PHE A 118 -3.17 17.38 9.96
CA PHE A 118 -2.16 16.43 10.44
C PHE A 118 -0.95 17.15 11.08
N LEU A 119 -0.45 18.19 10.42
CA LEU A 119 0.70 18.97 10.89
C LEU A 119 0.35 19.83 12.11
N GLN A 120 -0.83 20.45 12.14
CA GLN A 120 -1.30 21.26 13.27
C GLN A 120 -1.37 20.42 14.56
N LEU A 121 -2.02 19.25 14.48
CA LEU A 121 -2.17 18.34 15.62
C LEU A 121 -0.81 17.85 16.15
N THR A 122 0.13 17.56 15.25
CA THR A 122 1.46 17.09 15.64
C THR A 122 2.30 18.22 16.25
N SER A 123 2.19 19.43 15.71
CA SER A 123 2.93 20.62 16.18
C SER A 123 2.41 21.14 17.51
N LYS A 124 1.11 21.01 17.79
CA LYS A 124 0.49 21.46 19.05
C LYS A 124 1.19 20.89 20.30
N ASN A 125 1.69 19.66 20.21
CA ASN A 125 2.41 19.00 21.32
C ASN A 125 3.88 19.42 21.44
N LYS A 126 4.46 20.03 20.39
CA LYS A 126 5.86 20.47 20.32
C LYS A 126 6.03 21.97 20.53
N GLY A 127 4.94 22.73 20.47
CA GLY A 127 4.94 24.18 20.53
C GLY A 127 5.17 24.83 19.16
N SER A 128 5.63 26.08 19.19
CA SER A 128 5.97 26.89 18.02
C SER A 128 6.86 26.15 17.02
N THR A 129 6.39 26.02 15.78
CA THR A 129 7.04 25.19 14.76
C THR A 129 7.00 25.86 13.38
N TRP A 130 8.15 26.06 12.74
CA TRP A 130 8.28 26.65 11.41
C TRP A 130 7.67 25.80 10.28
N MET A 131 7.06 26.49 9.32
CA MET A 131 6.70 25.95 8.01
C MET A 131 7.39 26.73 6.88
N GLY A 132 7.37 26.18 5.68
CA GLY A 132 8.04 26.75 4.51
C GLY A 132 7.26 27.89 3.87
N LEU A 133 6.68 28.81 4.65
CA LEU A 133 5.89 29.95 4.19
C LEU A 133 6.47 31.24 4.77
N SER A 134 6.64 32.26 3.94
CA SER A 134 7.18 33.58 4.30
C SER A 134 6.74 34.65 3.31
N ASP A 135 6.81 35.92 3.68
CA ASP A 135 6.63 37.07 2.77
C ASP A 135 7.88 37.97 2.69
N LEU A 136 9.04 37.47 3.11
CA LEU A 136 10.40 38.06 3.00
C LEU A 136 10.70 38.77 1.67
N ASN A 137 10.16 38.27 0.55
CA ASN A 137 10.41 38.86 -0.77
C ASN A 137 9.60 40.14 -1.02
N LYS A 138 8.39 40.20 -0.46
CA LYS A 138 7.45 41.31 -0.60
C LYS A 138 6.38 41.21 0.48
N GLU A 139 6.43 42.14 1.41
CA GLU A 139 5.44 42.35 2.48
C GLU A 139 3.99 42.12 2.00
N GLY A 140 3.24 41.31 2.76
CA GLY A 140 1.85 40.95 2.49
C GLY A 140 1.67 39.95 1.34
N THR A 141 2.76 39.48 0.71
CA THR A 141 2.74 38.48 -0.37
C THR A 141 3.39 37.18 0.10
N TRP A 142 2.56 36.32 0.70
CA TRP A 142 2.99 35.02 1.22
C TRP A 142 3.35 34.02 0.10
N LEU A 143 4.60 33.56 0.12
CA LEU A 143 5.16 32.57 -0.79
C LEU A 143 5.67 31.36 -0.03
N TRP A 144 5.41 30.18 -0.56
CA TRP A 144 6.06 28.97 -0.10
C TRP A 144 7.53 28.94 -0.55
N VAL A 145 8.37 28.13 0.10
CA VAL A 145 9.79 27.96 -0.25
C VAL A 145 10.03 27.39 -1.66
N ASP A 146 9.00 26.83 -2.32
CA ASP A 146 9.03 26.44 -3.74
C ASP A 146 8.67 27.59 -4.71
N GLY A 147 8.43 28.79 -4.17
CA GLY A 147 8.01 29.99 -4.90
C GLY A 147 6.52 30.04 -5.24
N SER A 148 5.73 29.02 -4.90
CA SER A 148 4.28 29.04 -5.14
C SER A 148 3.56 30.01 -4.17
N PRO A 149 2.52 30.72 -4.61
CA PRO A 149 1.81 31.66 -3.74
C PRO A 149 0.87 30.94 -2.77
N LEU A 150 0.57 31.58 -1.63
CA LEU A 150 -0.48 31.14 -0.72
C LEU A 150 -1.87 31.31 -1.36
N PHE A 151 -2.58 30.21 -1.57
CA PHE A 151 -3.95 30.27 -2.09
C PHE A 151 -4.95 30.74 -1.03
N PHE A 152 -5.94 31.53 -1.45
CA PHE A 152 -7.00 32.08 -0.60
C PHE A 152 -7.69 31.04 0.31
N ARG A 153 -7.86 29.80 -0.16
CA ARG A 153 -8.47 28.70 0.63
C ARG A 153 -7.74 28.36 1.93
N PHE A 154 -6.47 28.75 2.04
CA PHE A 154 -5.63 28.52 3.21
C PHE A 154 -5.63 29.71 4.19
N MET A 155 -6.16 30.88 3.81
CA MET A 155 -6.19 32.06 4.69
C MET A 155 -6.96 31.82 6.00
N LYS A 156 -7.91 30.88 6.00
CA LYS A 156 -8.66 30.47 7.18
C LYS A 156 -7.83 29.81 8.29
N PHE A 157 -6.56 29.48 8.02
CA PHE A 157 -5.68 28.81 8.99
C PHE A 157 -4.85 29.79 9.81
N TRP A 158 -4.82 31.07 9.45
CA TRP A 158 -4.32 32.12 10.34
C TRP A 158 -5.13 32.17 11.63
N ASN A 159 -4.45 32.37 12.75
CA ASN A 159 -5.11 32.63 14.02
C ASN A 159 -5.86 33.97 13.99
N GLU A 160 -6.79 34.15 14.92
CA GLU A 160 -7.46 35.43 15.09
C GLU A 160 -6.43 36.54 15.36
N GLY A 161 -6.47 37.59 14.55
CA GLY A 161 -5.51 38.69 14.61
C GLY A 161 -4.32 38.56 13.67
N GLU A 162 -4.10 37.39 13.06
CA GLU A 162 -2.94 37.13 12.19
C GLU A 162 -3.28 37.14 10.69
N PRO A 163 -2.30 37.42 9.81
CA PRO A 163 -0.96 37.93 10.14
C PRO A 163 -0.98 39.41 10.54
N ASN A 164 -0.19 39.78 11.55
CA ASN A 164 -0.22 41.13 12.16
C ASN A 164 1.01 42.00 11.86
N ASN A 165 2.08 41.40 11.31
CA ASN A 165 3.39 42.01 11.06
C ASN A 165 3.93 42.84 12.25
N HIS A 166 3.85 42.30 13.48
CA HIS A 166 4.26 43.01 14.68
C HIS A 166 5.78 43.01 14.84
N GLY A 167 6.44 43.97 14.19
CA GLY A 167 7.89 44.16 14.32
C GLY A 167 8.69 43.36 13.29
N GLU A 168 8.22 43.35 12.04
CA GLU A 168 8.85 42.70 10.87
C GLU A 168 8.83 41.17 11.01
N GLU A 169 7.62 40.62 11.04
CA GLU A 169 7.35 39.19 11.23
C GLU A 169 7.11 38.49 9.89
N ASP A 170 8.19 38.14 9.18
CA ASP A 170 8.06 37.68 7.78
C ASP A 170 7.97 36.14 7.60
N CYS A 171 7.96 35.36 8.70
CA CYS A 171 8.06 33.90 8.67
C CYS A 171 6.92 33.21 9.41
N VAL A 172 6.37 32.14 8.84
CA VAL A 172 5.15 31.52 9.40
C VAL A 172 5.44 30.30 10.26
N GLU A 173 4.80 30.25 11.43
CA GLU A 173 4.79 29.11 12.34
C GLU A 173 3.41 28.52 12.57
N PHE A 174 3.37 27.25 12.95
CA PHE A 174 2.25 26.67 13.67
C PHE A 174 2.28 27.15 15.13
N ARG A 175 1.19 27.78 15.58
CA ARG A 175 1.02 28.27 16.95
C ARG A 175 -0.40 28.01 17.43
N GLY A 176 -0.55 27.22 18.49
CA GLY A 176 -1.86 26.83 19.02
C GLY A 176 -2.65 25.99 18.01
N ASP A 177 -3.79 26.52 17.56
CA ASP A 177 -4.73 25.85 16.64
C ASP A 177 -4.66 26.38 15.19
N GLY A 178 -3.77 27.34 14.91
CA GLY A 178 -3.58 27.91 13.59
C GLY A 178 -2.14 28.37 13.31
N TRP A 179 -2.03 29.33 12.41
CA TRP A 179 -0.78 29.94 11.96
C TRP A 179 -0.57 31.32 12.57
N ASN A 180 0.69 31.68 12.73
CA ASN A 180 1.15 32.97 13.23
C ASN A 180 2.36 33.39 12.38
N ASP A 181 2.41 34.65 11.97
CA ASP A 181 3.61 35.25 11.43
C ASP A 181 4.53 35.61 12.59
N SER A 182 5.82 35.38 12.44
CA SER A 182 6.78 35.58 13.51
C SER A 182 8.13 36.01 12.97
N ARG A 183 8.89 36.72 13.80
CA ARG A 183 10.26 37.11 13.44
C ARG A 183 11.11 35.89 13.07
N CYS A 184 11.71 35.95 11.89
CA CYS A 184 12.45 34.84 11.30
C CYS A 184 13.71 34.44 12.09
N ASP A 185 14.25 35.33 12.91
CA ASP A 185 15.47 35.15 13.73
C ASP A 185 15.24 34.30 14.99
N LEU A 186 13.98 34.08 15.38
CA LEU A 186 13.64 33.28 16.55
C LEU A 186 13.89 31.78 16.32
N GLU A 187 14.44 31.12 17.34
CA GLU A 187 14.61 29.67 17.31
C GLU A 187 13.29 28.97 17.61
N LYS A 188 12.84 28.12 16.68
CA LYS A 188 11.64 27.29 16.84
C LYS A 188 11.89 25.89 16.29
N SER A 189 11.01 24.94 16.61
CA SER A 189 11.04 23.63 15.96
C SER A 189 10.74 23.79 14.46
N TRP A 190 11.05 22.80 13.63
CA TRP A 190 10.73 22.84 12.20
C TRP A 190 10.30 21.48 11.66
N ILE A 191 9.63 21.49 10.51
CA ILE A 191 9.15 20.28 9.85
C ILE A 191 9.70 20.20 8.43
N CYS A 192 10.40 19.12 8.12
CA CYS A 192 10.81 18.82 6.75
C CYS A 192 9.82 17.86 6.08
N LYS A 193 9.63 18.01 4.78
CA LYS A 193 8.76 17.17 3.94
C LYS A 193 9.52 16.71 2.70
N LYS A 194 9.36 15.43 2.35
CA LYS A 194 9.78 14.88 1.05
C LYS A 194 8.84 13.79 0.57
N SER A 195 8.88 13.48 -0.73
CA SER A 195 8.14 12.35 -1.29
C SER A 195 8.58 11.04 -0.63
N ALA A 196 7.62 10.16 -0.36
CA ALA A 196 7.91 8.83 0.13
C ALA A 196 8.51 7.97 -0.99
N GLY A 197 9.37 7.03 -0.63
CA GLY A 197 9.92 6.05 -1.56
C GLY A 197 8.83 5.14 -2.14
N SER A 198 9.07 4.62 -3.34
CA SER A 198 8.19 3.63 -3.95
C SER A 198 8.42 2.26 -3.34
N CYS A 199 7.42 1.73 -2.64
CA CYS A 199 7.29 0.31 -2.40
C CYS A 199 6.72 -0.33 -3.67
N SER A 200 7.58 -1.02 -4.43
CA SER A 200 7.13 -1.66 -5.67
C SER A 200 6.46 -3.00 -5.36
N HIS A 201 5.14 -3.01 -5.40
CA HIS A 201 4.40 -4.17 -5.90
C HIS A 201 3.43 -3.63 -6.96
N LYS A 202 3.86 -3.65 -8.22
CA LYS A 202 2.96 -3.52 -9.37
C LYS A 202 2.56 -4.90 -9.83
#